data_AF-A0A0M2REF7-F1
#
_entry.id   AF-A0A0M2REF7-F1
#
_cell.length_a   1.000
_cell.length_b   1.000
_cell.length_c   1.000
_cell.angle_alpha   90.00
_cell.angle_beta   90.00
_cell.angle_gamma   90.00
#
_symmetry.space_group_name_H-M   'P 1'
#
loop_
_entity.id
_entity.type
_entity.pdbx_description
1 polymer ?
#
loop_
_entity_poly.entity_id
_entity_poly.type
_entity_poly.pdbx_seq_one_letter_code
_entity_poly.pdbx_strand_id
1 'polypeptide(L)'
;MDTPLFQTLFYFSSKDINIIEIKRLGLSATATKSEIFHWILIDRDQSVQKLTFVSMGEENGFQTREFKEGKLRFNKEQGFYNTDTSHSLKCLSPNDLPDALASLLENYLT
;
A
#
# COMPACT_ATOMS: atom_id res chain seq x y z
N MET A 1 -13.48 -23.09 1.58
CA MET A 1 -12.99 -21.82 1.01
C MET A 1 -12.22 -21.16 2.12
N ASP A 2 -10.92 -20.93 1.92
CA ASP A 2 -10.14 -20.17 2.89
C ASP A 2 -10.67 -18.74 2.97
N THR A 3 -10.84 -18.24 4.18
CA THR A 3 -11.27 -16.85 4.40
C THR A 3 -10.12 -15.93 4.02
N PRO A 4 -10.33 -14.90 3.17
CA PRO A 4 -9.26 -14.00 2.79
C PRO A 4 -8.70 -13.26 4.01
N LEU A 5 -7.36 -13.18 4.11
CA LEU A 5 -6.68 -12.50 5.23
C LEU A 5 -6.76 -10.97 5.11
N PHE A 6 -6.91 -10.44 3.90
CA PHE A 6 -6.98 -9.01 3.64
C PHE A 6 -7.78 -8.67 2.38
N GLN A 7 -8.08 -7.38 2.22
CA GLN A 7 -8.60 -6.76 1.00
C GLN A 7 -7.63 -5.68 0.53
N THR A 8 -7.23 -5.69 -0.74
CA THR A 8 -6.46 -4.60 -1.35
C THR A 8 -7.35 -3.37 -1.56
N LEU A 9 -6.88 -2.20 -1.12
CA LEU A 9 -7.59 -0.92 -1.30
C LEU A 9 -6.96 -0.04 -2.36
N PHE A 10 -5.62 -0.01 -2.39
CA PHE A 10 -4.86 0.70 -3.41
C PHE A 10 -3.66 -0.13 -3.85
N TYR A 11 -3.37 -0.08 -5.14
CA TYR A 11 -2.20 -0.72 -5.72
C TYR A 11 -1.49 0.26 -6.66
N PHE A 12 -0.26 0.62 -6.30
CA PHE A 12 0.63 1.46 -7.09
C PHE A 12 1.86 0.66 -7.48
N SER A 13 2.24 0.68 -8.76
CA SER A 13 3.35 -0.14 -9.24
C SER A 13 4.26 0.60 -10.21
N SER A 14 5.54 0.26 -10.13
CA SER A 14 6.58 0.62 -11.07
C SER A 14 7.49 -0.59 -11.29
N LYS A 15 8.52 -0.42 -12.12
CA LYS A 15 9.56 -1.44 -12.27
C LYS A 15 10.41 -1.67 -11.00
N ASP A 16 10.45 -0.70 -10.09
CA ASP A 16 11.38 -0.70 -8.96
C ASP A 16 10.68 -1.00 -7.63
N ILE A 17 9.46 -0.49 -7.45
CA ILE A 17 8.67 -0.64 -6.22
C ILE A 17 7.19 -0.84 -6.50
N ASN A 18 6.53 -1.50 -5.56
CA ASN A 18 5.08 -1.55 -5.40
C ASN A 18 4.72 -0.89 -4.06
N ILE A 19 3.65 -0.10 -4.04
CA ILE A 19 3.06 0.43 -2.80
C ILE A 19 1.61 0.00 -2.77
N ILE A 20 1.23 -0.65 -1.67
CA ILE A 20 -0.08 -1.29 -1.54
C ILE A 20 -0.69 -0.88 -0.21
N GLU A 21 -1.94 -0.43 -0.23
CA GLU A 21 -2.74 -0.35 0.99
C GLU A 21 -3.63 -1.59 1.07
N ILE A 22 -3.57 -2.29 2.20
CA ILE A 22 -4.46 -3.40 2.51
C ILE A 22 -5.30 -3.10 3.75
N LYS A 23 -6.51 -3.64 3.76
CA LYS A 23 -7.37 -3.78 4.94
C LYS A 23 -7.31 -5.23 5.42
N ARG A 24 -6.72 -5.47 6.59
CA ARG A 24 -6.74 -6.78 7.24
C ARG A 24 -8.17 -7.18 7.64
N LEU A 25 -8.49 -8.45 7.43
CA LEU A 25 -9.77 -9.05 7.76
C LEU A 25 -9.63 -9.94 9.00
N GLY A 26 -10.76 -10.24 9.65
CA GLY A 26 -10.78 -11.14 10.82
C GLY A 26 -10.21 -10.55 12.12
N LEU A 27 -9.93 -9.25 12.18
CA LEU A 27 -9.48 -8.59 13.41
C LEU A 27 -10.65 -8.28 14.37
N SER A 28 -10.33 -8.15 15.66
CA SER A 28 -11.27 -7.71 16.71
C SER A 28 -11.89 -6.35 16.36
N ALA A 29 -13.13 -6.12 16.81
CA ALA A 29 -13.78 -4.82 16.73
C ALA A 29 -13.04 -3.71 17.49
N THR A 30 -12.15 -4.07 18.42
CA THR A 30 -11.30 -3.14 19.18
C THR A 30 -9.97 -2.82 18.49
N ALA A 31 -9.70 -3.41 17.32
CA ALA A 31 -8.46 -3.15 16.59
C ALA A 31 -8.36 -1.68 16.16
N THR A 32 -7.19 -1.11 16.37
CA THR A 32 -6.88 0.25 15.95
C THR A 32 -6.77 0.36 14.44
N LYS A 33 -6.93 1.57 13.89
CA LYS A 33 -6.81 1.80 12.44
C LYS A 33 -5.44 1.36 11.89
N SER A 34 -4.36 1.55 12.65
CA SER A 34 -3.01 1.14 12.25
C SER A 34 -2.78 -0.37 12.26
N GLU A 35 -3.63 -1.13 12.96
CA GLU A 35 -3.67 -2.59 12.92
C GLU A 35 -4.55 -3.09 11.78
N ILE A 36 -5.61 -2.37 11.42
CA ILE A 36 -6.53 -2.74 10.34
C ILE A 36 -5.96 -2.38 8.98
N PHE A 37 -5.42 -1.18 8.81
CA PHE A 37 -4.94 -0.65 7.54
C PHE A 37 -3.42 -0.61 7.52
N HIS A 38 -2.83 -1.31 6.57
CA HIS A 38 -1.39 -1.34 6.38
C HIS A 38 -1.04 -0.77 5.02
N TRP A 39 -0.19 0.26 5.01
CA TRP A 39 0.53 0.71 3.83
C TRP A 39 1.85 -0.04 3.77
N ILE A 40 2.14 -0.65 2.63
CA ILE A 40 3.26 -1.57 2.47
C ILE A 40 4.01 -1.21 1.20
N LEU A 41 5.32 -1.08 1.30
CA LEU A 41 6.24 -0.96 0.18
C LEU A 41 6.90 -2.32 -0.06
N ILE A 42 6.90 -2.77 -1.31
CA ILE A 42 7.61 -3.96 -1.76
C ILE A 42 8.59 -3.55 -2.86
N ASP A 43 9.88 -3.76 -2.64
CA ASP A 43 10.91 -3.44 -3.64
C ASP A 43 11.13 -4.58 -4.66
N ARG A 44 12.04 -4.35 -5.60
CA ARG A 44 12.44 -5.31 -6.64
C ARG A 44 13.02 -6.62 -6.10
N ASP A 45 13.55 -6.61 -4.87
CA ASP A 45 14.14 -7.76 -4.21
C ASP A 45 13.10 -8.48 -3.33
N GLN A 46 11.82 -8.09 -3.46
CA GLN A 46 10.68 -8.62 -2.71
C GLN A 46 10.78 -8.37 -1.20
N SER A 47 11.56 -7.37 -0.79
CA SER A 47 11.60 -6.92 0.60
C SER A 47 10.30 -6.21 0.95
N VAL A 48 9.67 -6.64 2.04
CA VAL A 48 8.38 -6.10 2.49
C VAL A 48 8.60 -5.14 3.66
N GLN A 49 8.21 -3.87 3.47
CA GLN A 49 8.32 -2.83 4.50
C GLN A 49 6.94 -2.21 4.79
N LYS A 50 6.53 -2.22 6.06
CA LYS A 50 5.36 -1.43 6.50
C LYS A 50 5.73 0.05 6.54
N LEU A 51 4.93 0.91 5.92
CA LEU A 51 5.05 2.35 5.99
C LEU A 51 4.28 2.87 7.22
N THR A 52 4.90 3.80 7.95
CA THR A 52 4.32 4.38 9.16
C THR A 52 3.47 5.58 8.80
N PHE A 53 2.16 5.38 8.68
CA PHE A 53 1.21 6.44 8.36
C PHE A 53 1.24 7.58 9.38
N VAL A 54 1.32 8.82 8.88
CA VAL A 54 1.32 10.06 9.67
C VAL A 54 0.03 10.84 9.43
N SER A 55 -0.26 11.16 8.17
CA SER A 55 -1.44 11.95 7.80
C SER A 55 -1.86 11.73 6.36
N MET A 56 -3.06 12.21 6.01
CA MET A 56 -3.57 12.22 4.65
C MET A 56 -4.26 13.54 4.35
N GLY A 57 -4.29 13.88 3.07
CA GLY A 57 -4.99 15.07 2.59
C GLY A 57 -5.35 14.95 1.12
N GLU A 58 -5.85 16.06 0.58
CA GLU A 58 -6.14 16.23 -0.83
C GLU A 58 -5.69 17.63 -1.25
N GLU A 59 -5.04 17.71 -2.41
CA GLU A 59 -4.55 18.96 -2.97
C GLU A 59 -4.60 18.91 -4.50
N ASN A 60 -5.29 19.88 -5.12
CA ASN A 60 -5.34 20.03 -6.58
C ASN A 60 -5.78 18.75 -7.32
N GLY A 61 -6.76 18.02 -6.77
CA GLY A 61 -7.27 16.76 -7.34
C GLY A 61 -6.38 15.53 -7.13
N PHE A 62 -5.32 15.66 -6.32
CA PHE A 62 -4.49 14.54 -5.88
C PHE A 62 -4.75 14.24 -4.41
N GLN A 63 -4.81 12.96 -4.06
CA GLN A 63 -4.72 12.50 -2.69
C GLN A 63 -3.26 12.44 -2.24
N THR A 64 -3.02 12.70 -0.97
CA THR A 64 -1.71 12.56 -0.33
C THR A 64 -1.76 11.61 0.86
N ARG A 65 -0.68 10.86 1.05
CA ARG A 65 -0.38 10.07 2.26
C ARG A 65 1.02 10.41 2.69
N GLU A 66 1.14 10.97 3.88
CA GLU A 66 2.41 11.22 4.54
C GLU A 66 2.75 10.01 5.40
N PHE A 67 3.96 9.49 5.22
CA PHE A 67 4.55 8.43 6.03
C PHE A 67 5.82 8.96 6.70
N LYS A 68 6.30 8.28 7.74
CA LYS A 68 7.63 8.61 8.28
C LYS A 68 8.74 8.40 7.26
N GLU A 69 8.52 7.48 6.33
CA GLU A 69 9.51 7.02 5.35
C GLU A 69 9.42 7.77 4.01
N GLY A 70 8.38 8.57 3.78
CA GLY A 70 8.19 9.28 2.51
C GLY A 70 6.76 9.79 2.31
N LYS A 71 6.51 10.37 1.14
CA LYS A 71 5.21 10.94 0.76
C LYS A 71 4.69 10.34 -0.52
N LEU A 72 3.50 9.75 -0.47
CA LEU A 72 2.76 9.32 -1.65
C LEU A 72 1.75 10.39 -2.07
N ARG A 73 1.77 10.78 -3.34
CA ARG A 73 0.78 11.65 -3.97
C ARG A 73 0.20 10.96 -5.19
N PHE A 74 -1.12 10.82 -5.31
CA PHE A 74 -1.72 10.06 -6.40
C PHE A 74 -3.12 10.54 -6.79
N ASN A 75 -3.55 10.16 -7.99
CA ASN A 75 -4.92 10.27 -8.46
C ASN A 75 -5.34 8.94 -9.10
N LYS A 76 -6.38 8.93 -9.95
CA LYS A 76 -6.85 7.71 -10.62
C LYS A 76 -5.91 7.15 -11.69
N GLU A 77 -4.97 7.95 -12.18
CA GLU A 77 -4.12 7.63 -13.33
C GLU A 77 -2.68 7.35 -12.92
N GLN A 78 -2.13 8.14 -11.99
CA GLN A 78 -0.72 8.11 -11.63
C GLN A 78 -0.48 8.41 -10.15
N GLY A 79 0.64 7.90 -9.66
CA GLY A 79 1.15 8.14 -8.32
C GLY A 79 2.61 8.54 -8.33
N PHE A 80 3.04 9.23 -7.29
CA PHE A 80 4.41 9.65 -7.07
C PHE A 80 4.76 9.38 -5.61
N TYR A 81 5.75 8.53 -5.37
CA TYR A 81 6.29 8.30 -4.03
C TYR A 81 7.64 8.99 -3.91
N ASN A 82 7.72 9.94 -2.98
CA ASN A 82 8.91 10.75 -2.77
C ASN A 82 9.54 10.40 -1.43
N THR A 83 10.79 9.96 -1.48
CA THR A 83 11.72 9.83 -0.36
C THR A 83 12.88 10.82 -0.60
N ASP A 84 14.13 10.38 -0.51
CA ASP A 84 15.29 11.08 -1.09
C ASP A 84 15.24 11.07 -2.64
N THR A 85 14.52 10.12 -3.22
CA THR A 85 14.28 10.01 -4.66
C THR A 85 12.79 9.98 -4.97
N SER A 86 12.42 10.38 -6.19
CA SER A 86 11.03 10.33 -6.66
C SER A 86 10.80 9.11 -7.53
N HIS A 87 9.80 8.30 -7.16
CA HIS A 87 9.35 7.14 -7.91
C HIS A 87 7.98 7.45 -8.56
N SER A 88 7.92 7.41 -9.88
CA SER A 88 6.66 7.49 -10.63
C SER A 88 6.00 6.11 -10.67
N LEU A 89 4.72 6.06 -10.33
CA LEU A 89 3.93 4.84 -10.16
C LEU A 89 2.69 4.89 -11.05
N LYS A 90 2.30 3.74 -11.58
CA LYS A 90 0.98 3.55 -12.18
C LYS A 90 -0.03 3.21 -11.10
N CYS A 91 -1.21 3.83 -11.16
CA CYS A 91 -2.35 3.43 -10.32
C CYS A 91 -3.06 2.26 -10.99
N LEU A 92 -2.96 1.08 -10.39
CA LEU A 92 -3.56 -0.14 -10.89
C LEU A 92 -4.84 -0.46 -10.12
N SER A 93 -5.69 -1.31 -10.70
CA SER A 93 -6.86 -1.81 -9.99
C SER A 93 -6.42 -2.61 -8.76
N PRO A 94 -7.05 -2.44 -7.59
CA PRO A 94 -6.78 -3.27 -6.42
C PRO A 94 -7.03 -4.78 -6.66
N ASN A 95 -7.88 -5.12 -7.64
CA ASN A 95 -8.17 -6.49 -8.02
C ASN A 95 -7.13 -7.10 -8.97
N ASP A 96 -6.23 -6.29 -9.52
CA ASP A 96 -5.17 -6.74 -10.45
C ASP A 96 -3.86 -7.02 -9.71
N LEU A 97 -3.90 -7.21 -8.39
CA LEU A 97 -2.72 -7.54 -7.61
C LEU A 97 -2.20 -8.94 -8.02
N PRO A 98 -0.94 -9.07 -8.49
CA PRO A 98 -0.39 -10.37 -8.88
C PRO A 98 -0.31 -11.35 -7.71
N ASP A 99 -0.55 -12.63 -7.97
CA ASP A 99 -0.51 -13.70 -6.95
C ASP A 99 0.80 -13.71 -6.16
N ALA A 100 1.93 -13.45 -6.81
CA ALA A 100 3.23 -13.37 -6.14
C ALA A 100 3.28 -12.28 -5.06
N LEU A 101 2.68 -11.11 -5.32
CA LEU A 101 2.58 -10.03 -4.32
C LEU A 101 1.54 -10.38 -3.25
N ALA A 102 0.43 -11.02 -3.62
CA ALA A 102 -0.56 -11.49 -2.66
C ALA A 102 0.06 -12.48 -1.66
N SER A 103 0.83 -13.48 -2.12
CA SER A 103 1.53 -14.42 -1.25
C SER A 103 2.55 -13.75 -0.33
N LEU A 104 3.28 -12.74 -0.80
CA LEU A 104 4.19 -11.96 0.05
C LEU A 104 3.43 -11.23 1.18
N LEU A 105 2.26 -10.67 0.86
CA LEU A 105 1.42 -9.99 1.84
C LEU A 105 0.81 -10.99 2.84
N GLU A 106 0.37 -12.16 2.41
CA GLU A 106 -0.12 -13.22 3.31
C GLU A 106 0.98 -13.67 4.30
N ASN A 107 2.20 -13.89 3.80
CA ASN A 107 3.36 -14.22 4.63
C ASN A 107 3.70 -13.10 5.63
N TYR A 108 3.59 -11.84 5.22
CA TYR A 108 3.80 -10.68 6.08
C TYR A 108 2.77 -10.55 7.21
N LEU A 109 1.55 -11.07 7.01
CA LEU A 109 0.45 -10.98 7.98
C LEU A 109 0.42 -12.13 9.00
N THR A 110 1.25 -13.15 8.82
CA THR A 110 1.36 -14.36 9.66
C THR A 110 2.43 -14.18 10.71
#